data_AF-A0A1H8C6F1-F1
#
_entry.id   AF-A0A1H8C6F1-F1
#
_cell.length_a   1.000
_cell.length_b   1.000
_cell.length_c   1.000
_cell.angle_alpha   90.00
_cell.angle_beta   90.00
_cell.angle_gamma   90.00
#
_symmetry.space_group_name_H-M   'P 1'
#
loop_
_entity.id
_entity.type
_entity.pdbx_description
1 polymer ?
#
loop_
_entity_poly.entity_id
_entity_poly.type
_entity_poly.pdbx_seq_one_letter_code
_entity_poly.pdbx_strand_id
1 'polypeptide(L)'
;MMKMGDMIPALKLVNLNVANVEPKDLTKNQLHMVFQLINDMLESHSRATPEEKAGFERYQNSYLSKRILHDWKRNRMKIKACAAVESSRQREICRTVFGQMKPMITGRFYEEYKGKGIEMNRLTFSAFLWNQRYISIKLRKLLDSKYWSEIIQFVDLLDEEDLFNG
;
A
#
# COMPACT_ATOMS: atom_id res chain seq x y z
N MET A 1 9.07 -22.55 13.46
CA MET A 1 9.79 -21.66 12.54
C MET A 1 9.40 -22.09 11.13
N MET A 2 8.43 -21.40 10.52
CA MET A 2 7.86 -21.79 9.22
C MET A 2 8.80 -21.31 8.11
N LYS A 3 9.16 -22.21 7.19
CA LYS A 3 10.06 -21.91 6.06
C LYS A 3 9.21 -21.38 4.91
N MET A 4 9.79 -20.59 4.01
CA MET A 4 9.11 -20.05 2.82
C MET A 4 8.46 -21.13 1.92
N GLY A 5 8.87 -22.40 2.03
CA GLY A 5 8.23 -23.55 1.37
C GLY A 5 6.85 -23.92 1.91
N ASP A 6 6.47 -23.43 3.09
CA ASP A 6 5.18 -23.72 3.73
C ASP A 6 4.06 -22.74 3.31
N MET A 7 4.36 -21.72 2.50
CA MET A 7 3.35 -20.85 1.86
C MET A 7 2.75 -21.47 0.59
N ILE A 8 3.38 -22.51 0.04
CA ILE A 8 2.98 -23.18 -1.21
C ILE A 8 1.69 -24.03 -1.09
N PRO A 9 1.35 -24.68 0.04
CA PRO A 9 0.11 -25.44 0.16
C PRO A 9 -1.16 -24.58 0.08
N ALA A 10 -1.11 -23.32 0.56
CA ALA A 10 -2.26 -22.41 0.51
C ALA A 10 -2.58 -21.95 -0.93
N LEU A 11 -1.55 -21.86 -1.79
CA LEU A 11 -1.70 -21.52 -3.21
C LEU A 11 -2.20 -22.69 -4.07
N LYS A 12 -2.12 -23.94 -3.58
CA LYS A 12 -2.63 -25.14 -4.30
C LYS A 12 -4.15 -25.32 -4.18
N LEU A 13 -4.81 -24.67 -3.22
CA LEU A 13 -6.27 -24.77 -3.01
C LEU A 13 -7.06 -23.92 -4.00
N VAL A 14 -6.43 -22.89 -4.56
CA VAL A 14 -6.98 -22.07 -5.64
C VAL A 14 -6.24 -22.53 -6.88
N ASN A 15 -6.94 -22.99 -7.92
CA ASN A 15 -6.38 -23.58 -9.13
C ASN A 15 -5.58 -22.58 -10.02
N LEU A 16 -4.87 -21.64 -9.40
CA LEU A 16 -3.94 -20.72 -10.03
C LEU A 16 -2.65 -21.47 -10.26
N ASN A 17 -2.39 -21.78 -11.53
CA ASN A 17 -1.09 -22.22 -11.99
C ASN A 17 -0.13 -21.01 -11.91
N VAL A 18 0.24 -20.60 -10.69
CA VAL A 18 1.29 -19.63 -10.44
C VAL A 18 2.58 -20.39 -10.76
N ALA A 19 2.98 -20.36 -12.03
CA ALA A 19 4.37 -20.63 -12.38
C ALA A 19 5.26 -19.83 -11.42
N ASN A 20 6.46 -20.33 -11.11
CA ASN A 20 7.43 -19.66 -10.22
C ASN A 20 7.89 -18.32 -10.86
N VAL A 21 7.01 -17.34 -10.86
CA VAL A 21 7.19 -15.99 -11.38
C VAL A 21 7.65 -15.19 -10.18
N GLU A 22 8.84 -14.59 -10.28
CA GLU A 22 9.33 -13.76 -9.19
C GLU A 22 8.39 -12.56 -8.98
N PRO A 23 8.22 -12.03 -7.76
CA PRO A 23 7.29 -10.95 -7.50
C PRO A 23 7.50 -9.67 -8.35
N LYS A 24 8.73 -9.49 -8.86
CA LYS A 24 9.11 -8.41 -9.79
C LYS A 24 8.52 -8.58 -11.21
N ASP A 25 8.21 -9.81 -11.58
CA ASP A 25 7.71 -10.20 -12.89
C ASP A 25 6.16 -10.30 -12.89
N LEU A 26 5.53 -10.06 -11.74
CA LEU A 26 4.08 -10.00 -11.62
C LEU A 26 3.57 -8.67 -12.17
N THR A 27 2.56 -8.74 -13.04
CA THR A 27 1.82 -7.55 -13.46
C THR A 27 1.14 -6.91 -12.25
N LYS A 28 0.86 -5.60 -12.35
CA LYS A 28 0.16 -4.84 -11.31
C LYS A 28 -1.16 -5.49 -10.85
N ASN A 29 -1.92 -6.06 -11.78
CA ASN A 29 -3.18 -6.75 -11.47
C ASN A 29 -2.95 -8.07 -10.73
N GLN A 30 -1.87 -8.79 -11.05
CA GLN A 30 -1.50 -10.02 -10.36
C GLN A 30 -1.00 -9.73 -8.94
N LEU A 31 -0.19 -8.69 -8.75
CA LEU A 31 0.19 -8.23 -7.42
C LEU A 31 -1.02 -7.84 -6.57
N HIS A 32 -1.95 -7.10 -7.16
CA HIS A 32 -3.21 -6.75 -6.50
C HIS A 32 -3.97 -7.99 -6.02
N MET A 33 -4.11 -9.00 -6.88
CA MET A 33 -4.78 -10.25 -6.57
C MET A 33 -4.07 -11.05 -5.48
N VAL A 34 -2.73 -11.12 -5.51
CA VAL A 34 -1.93 -11.79 -4.47
C VAL A 34 -2.11 -11.12 -3.12
N PHE A 35 -2.08 -9.78 -3.05
CA PHE A 35 -2.29 -9.06 -1.79
C PHE A 35 -3.72 -9.21 -1.26
N GLN A 36 -4.73 -9.24 -2.14
CA GLN A 36 -6.11 -9.54 -1.74
C GLN A 36 -6.24 -10.95 -1.16
N LEU A 37 -5.68 -11.96 -1.82
CA LEU A 37 -5.70 -13.34 -1.34
C LEU A 37 -4.97 -13.50 0.01
N ILE A 38 -3.82 -12.85 0.18
CA ILE A 38 -3.11 -12.83 1.46
C ILE A 38 -3.97 -12.16 2.54
N ASN A 39 -4.63 -11.06 2.22
CA ASN A 39 -5.50 -10.37 3.17
C ASN A 39 -6.68 -11.25 3.60
N ASP A 40 -7.35 -11.92 2.64
CA ASP A 40 -8.48 -12.82 2.91
C ASP A 40 -8.04 -14.03 3.74
N MET A 41 -6.84 -14.56 3.47
CA MET A 41 -6.23 -15.63 4.27
C MET A 41 -5.88 -15.18 5.69
N LEU A 42 -5.37 -13.95 5.87
CA LEU A 42 -5.02 -13.41 7.18
C LEU A 42 -6.26 -13.00 8.00
N GLU A 43 -7.37 -12.66 7.35
CA GLU A 43 -8.66 -12.41 8.02
C GLU A 43 -9.24 -13.67 8.68
N SER A 44 -8.86 -14.87 8.23
CA SER A 44 -9.28 -16.15 8.85
C SER A 44 -8.60 -16.47 10.19
N HIS A 45 -7.52 -15.76 10.56
CA HIS A 45 -6.79 -15.99 11.81
C HIS A 45 -7.22 -14.97 12.88
N SER A 46 -7.90 -15.45 13.93
CA SER A 46 -8.59 -14.61 14.92
C SER A 46 -7.70 -13.94 15.97
N ARG A 47 -6.38 -14.17 15.99
CA ARG A 47 -5.46 -13.59 16.96
C ARG A 47 -4.27 -12.90 16.29
N ALA A 48 -4.10 -11.61 16.62
CA ALA A 48 -2.97 -10.82 16.17
C ALA A 48 -1.67 -11.31 16.80
N THR A 49 -0.67 -11.54 15.96
CA THR A 49 0.72 -11.85 16.34
C THR A 49 1.38 -10.68 17.10
N PRO A 50 2.45 -10.93 17.88
CA PRO A 50 3.23 -9.85 18.51
C PRO A 50 3.73 -8.80 17.50
N GLU A 51 4.15 -9.25 16.32
CA GLU A 51 4.62 -8.39 15.23
C GLU A 51 3.51 -7.48 14.71
N GLU A 52 2.30 -8.01 14.55
CA GLU A 52 1.12 -7.22 14.18
C GLU A 52 0.76 -6.20 15.26
N LYS A 53 0.78 -6.59 16.54
CA LYS A 53 0.52 -5.66 17.65
C LYS A 53 1.51 -4.50 17.66
N ALA A 54 2.80 -4.79 17.47
CA ALA A 54 3.82 -3.75 17.34
C ALA A 54 3.57 -2.85 16.11
N GLY A 55 3.08 -3.42 15.01
CA GLY A 55 2.63 -2.66 13.83
C GLY A 55 1.46 -1.73 14.14
N PHE A 56 0.47 -2.21 14.91
CA PHE A 56 -0.69 -1.43 15.33
C PHE A 56 -0.29 -0.25 16.21
N GLU A 57 0.57 -0.48 17.20
CA GLU A 57 1.10 0.58 18.07
C GLU A 57 1.89 1.63 17.28
N ARG A 58 2.77 1.19 16.37
CA ARG A 58 3.51 2.10 15.48
C ARG A 58 2.56 2.95 14.65
N TYR A 59 1.51 2.35 14.07
CA TYR A 59 0.53 3.09 13.28
C TYR A 59 -0.23 4.12 14.12
N GLN A 60 -0.70 3.75 15.31
CA GLN A 60 -1.46 4.64 16.20
C GLN A 60 -0.63 5.87 16.62
N ASN A 61 0.66 5.66 16.85
CA ASN A 61 1.60 6.69 17.31
C ASN A 61 2.31 7.44 16.17
N SER A 62 2.13 7.00 14.91
CA SER A 62 2.77 7.62 13.76
C SER A 62 2.24 9.02 13.45
N TYR A 63 3.09 10.03 13.64
CA TYR A 63 2.81 11.40 13.20
C TYR A 63 2.69 11.49 11.67
N LEU A 64 3.59 10.81 10.94
CA LEU A 64 3.57 10.82 9.47
C LEU A 64 2.29 10.18 8.91
N SER A 65 1.80 9.08 9.48
CA SER A 65 0.54 8.47 9.03
C SER A 65 -0.63 9.44 9.19
N LYS A 66 -0.71 10.15 10.32
CA LYS A 66 -1.74 11.18 10.56
C LYS A 66 -1.63 12.33 9.56
N ARG A 67 -0.41 12.79 9.29
CA ARG A 67 -0.13 13.91 8.37
C ARG A 67 -0.45 13.54 6.91
N ILE A 68 -0.08 12.34 6.46
CA ILE A 68 -0.44 11.81 5.13
C ILE A 68 -1.95 11.81 4.94
N LEU A 69 -2.70 11.25 5.90
CA LEU A 69 -4.16 11.17 5.82
C LEU A 69 -4.82 12.56 5.88
N HIS A 70 -4.27 13.48 6.67
CA HIS A 70 -4.73 14.86 6.72
C HIS A 70 -4.54 15.58 5.39
N ASP A 71 -3.37 15.45 4.76
CA ASP A 71 -3.10 16.09 3.48
C ASP A 71 -3.88 15.43 2.33
N TRP A 72 -4.11 14.11 2.41
CA TRP A 72 -5.04 13.43 1.51
C TRP A 72 -6.45 14.00 1.64
N LYS A 73 -6.97 14.16 2.87
CA LYS A 73 -8.31 14.72 3.11
C LYS A 73 -8.48 16.09 2.46
N ARG A 74 -7.45 16.94 2.46
CA ARG A 74 -7.47 18.28 1.84
C ARG A 74 -7.43 18.23 0.32
N ASN A 75 -6.74 17.27 -0.27
CA ASN A 75 -6.49 17.24 -1.72
C ASN A 75 -7.39 16.27 -2.49
N ARG A 76 -8.01 15.28 -1.84
CA ARG A 76 -8.82 14.24 -2.50
C ARG A 76 -9.95 14.78 -3.39
N MET A 77 -10.55 15.90 -3.03
CA MET A 77 -11.61 16.52 -3.84
C MET A 77 -11.07 17.13 -5.13
N LYS A 78 -9.84 17.68 -5.10
CA LYS A 78 -9.17 18.19 -6.30
C LYS A 78 -8.89 17.04 -7.26
N ILE A 79 -8.32 15.94 -6.76
CA ILE A 79 -8.03 14.75 -7.57
C ILE A 79 -9.32 14.20 -8.21
N LYS A 80 -10.40 14.08 -7.44
CA LYS A 80 -11.69 13.59 -7.95
C LYS A 80 -12.31 14.51 -8.99
N ALA A 81 -12.25 15.83 -8.78
CA ALA A 81 -12.75 16.81 -9.74
C ALA A 81 -11.95 16.79 -11.05
N CYS A 82 -10.68 16.38 -11.00
CA CYS A 82 -9.83 16.29 -12.17
C CYS A 82 -10.09 15.06 -13.06
N ALA A 83 -10.97 14.14 -12.66
CA ALA A 83 -11.35 13.00 -13.51
C ALA A 83 -12.11 13.42 -14.79
N ALA A 84 -12.61 14.66 -14.85
CA ALA A 84 -13.39 15.19 -15.97
C ALA A 84 -12.62 16.14 -16.90
N VAL A 85 -11.31 16.37 -16.66
CA VAL A 85 -10.45 17.21 -17.52
C VAL A 85 -9.60 16.36 -18.45
N GLU A 86 -9.03 17.00 -19.48
CA GLU A 86 -8.08 16.38 -20.40
C GLU A 86 -6.93 15.66 -19.67
N SER A 87 -6.53 14.51 -20.23
CA SER A 87 -5.62 13.54 -19.62
C SER A 87 -4.23 14.09 -19.28
N SER A 88 -3.74 15.09 -20.02
CA SER A 88 -2.47 15.78 -19.76
C SER A 88 -2.55 16.62 -18.49
N ARG A 89 -3.61 17.41 -18.35
CA ARG A 89 -3.84 18.29 -17.20
C ARG A 89 -4.19 17.51 -15.93
N GLN A 90 -4.92 16.40 -16.08
CA GLN A 90 -5.14 15.46 -14.99
C GLN A 90 -3.81 14.91 -14.44
N ARG A 91 -2.89 14.49 -15.34
CA ARG A 91 -1.56 13.99 -14.93
C ARG A 91 -0.75 15.05 -14.21
N GLU A 92 -0.73 16.29 -14.68
CA GLU A 92 0.01 17.39 -14.03
C GLU A 92 -0.50 17.66 -12.61
N ILE A 93 -1.82 17.65 -12.42
CA ILE A 93 -2.43 17.83 -11.10
C ILE A 93 -2.10 16.64 -10.18
N CYS A 94 -2.19 15.41 -10.69
CA CYS A 94 -1.81 14.21 -9.95
C CYS A 94 -0.33 14.26 -9.52
N ARG A 95 0.58 14.63 -10.43
CA ARG A 95 2.01 14.81 -10.11
C ARG A 95 2.25 15.87 -9.05
N THR A 96 1.59 17.02 -9.17
CA THR A 96 1.72 18.11 -8.20
C THR A 96 1.26 17.69 -6.80
N VAL A 97 0.09 17.04 -6.71
CA VAL A 97 -0.43 16.58 -5.43
C VAL A 97 0.44 15.47 -4.85
N PHE A 98 0.87 14.51 -5.68
CA PHE A 98 1.75 13.44 -5.21
C PHE A 98 3.10 13.99 -4.76
N GLY A 99 3.71 14.92 -5.49
CA GLY A 99 4.98 15.55 -5.14
C GLY A 99 4.95 16.21 -3.75
N GLN A 100 3.82 16.81 -3.35
CA GLN A 100 3.64 17.36 -2.01
C GLN A 100 3.55 16.28 -0.93
N MET A 101 2.96 15.13 -1.25
CA MET A 101 2.75 14.03 -0.30
C MET A 101 3.93 13.06 -0.24
N LYS A 102 4.68 12.92 -1.33
CA LYS A 102 5.75 11.94 -1.54
C LYS A 102 6.79 11.96 -0.40
N PRO A 103 7.32 13.12 0.06
CA PRO A 103 8.28 13.12 1.17
C PRO A 103 7.74 12.51 2.47
N MET A 104 6.44 12.68 2.75
CA MET A 104 5.82 12.11 3.95
C MET A 104 5.60 10.61 3.82
N ILE A 105 5.14 10.15 2.65
CA ILE A 105 4.90 8.72 2.40
C ILE A 105 6.22 7.96 2.37
N THR A 106 7.23 8.49 1.68
CA THR A 106 8.58 7.90 1.63
C THR A 106 9.27 7.94 3.00
N GLY A 107 9.17 9.06 3.72
CA GLY A 107 9.65 9.16 5.11
C GLY A 107 9.02 8.08 6.01
N ARG A 108 7.71 7.88 5.90
CA ARG A 108 6.99 6.85 6.67
C ARG A 108 7.42 5.44 6.29
N PHE A 109 7.66 5.18 5.01
CA PHE A 109 8.21 3.92 4.53
C PHE A 109 9.57 3.64 5.17
N TYR A 110 10.48 4.62 5.14
CA TYR A 110 11.83 4.46 5.70
C TYR A 110 11.84 4.33 7.22
N GLU A 111 10.94 4.97 7.96
CA GLU A 111 10.78 4.72 9.41
C GLU A 111 10.52 3.24 9.72
N GLU A 112 9.82 2.52 8.84
CA GLU A 112 9.43 1.13 9.06
C GLU A 112 10.46 0.11 8.54
N TYR A 113 11.23 0.50 7.53
CA TYR A 113 12.00 -0.43 6.70
C TYR A 113 13.49 -0.10 6.52
N LYS A 114 13.95 1.13 6.83
CA LYS A 114 15.35 1.55 6.61
C LYS A 114 16.37 0.64 7.31
N GLY A 115 16.06 0.16 8.52
CA GLY A 115 16.92 -0.76 9.28
C GLY A 115 16.81 -2.24 8.91
N LYS A 116 15.97 -2.58 7.94
CA LYS A 116 15.66 -3.98 7.55
C LYS A 116 16.22 -4.37 6.19
N GLY A 117 16.96 -3.47 5.53
CA GLY A 117 17.49 -3.70 4.18
C GLY A 117 16.41 -3.81 3.10
N ILE A 118 15.20 -3.33 3.37
CA ILE A 118 14.10 -3.34 2.40
C ILE A 118 14.17 -2.04 1.59
N GLU A 119 14.48 -2.19 0.31
CA GLU A 119 14.52 -1.08 -0.64
C GLU A 119 13.11 -0.66 -1.07
N MET A 120 12.96 0.63 -1.36
CA MET A 120 11.72 1.17 -1.88
C MET A 120 11.68 0.98 -3.40
N ASN A 121 10.80 0.12 -3.87
CA ASN A 121 10.46 -0.09 -5.27
C ASN A 121 8.94 -0.20 -5.41
N ARG A 122 8.41 -0.37 -6.62
CA ARG A 122 6.96 -0.45 -6.86
C ARG A 122 6.27 -1.47 -5.95
N LEU A 123 6.84 -2.67 -5.84
CA LEU A 123 6.28 -3.76 -5.07
C LEU A 123 6.24 -3.43 -3.57
N THR A 124 7.39 -3.05 -3.00
CA THR A 124 7.50 -2.80 -1.56
C THR A 124 6.71 -1.57 -1.15
N PHE A 125 6.65 -0.55 -2.01
CA PHE A 125 5.82 0.64 -1.80
C PHE A 125 4.33 0.32 -1.80
N SER A 126 3.84 -0.46 -2.77
CA SER A 126 2.46 -0.92 -2.80
C SER A 126 2.13 -1.77 -1.57
N ALA A 127 2.99 -2.73 -1.21
CA ALA A 127 2.82 -3.57 -0.03
C ALA A 127 2.73 -2.73 1.25
N PHE A 128 3.56 -1.69 1.37
CA PHE A 128 3.53 -0.75 2.49
C PHE A 128 2.17 -0.04 2.60
N LEU A 129 1.65 0.51 1.49
CA LEU A 129 0.35 1.21 1.50
C LEU A 129 -0.81 0.27 1.84
N TRP A 130 -0.78 -0.96 1.30
CA TRP A 130 -1.73 -2.01 1.67
C TRP A 130 -1.66 -2.37 3.15
N ASN A 131 -0.45 -2.46 3.72
CA ASN A 131 -0.27 -2.70 5.15
C ASN A 131 -0.87 -1.56 5.99
N GLN A 132 -0.70 -0.29 5.58
CA GLN A 132 -1.35 0.83 6.30
C GLN A 132 -2.87 0.72 6.28
N ARG A 133 -3.46 0.34 5.13
CA ARG A 133 -4.90 0.07 5.02
C ARG A 133 -5.32 -1.09 5.92
N TYR A 134 -4.61 -2.23 5.87
CA TYR A 134 -4.89 -3.40 6.70
C TYR A 134 -4.90 -3.06 8.19
N ILE A 135 -3.85 -2.39 8.68
CA ILE A 135 -3.75 -1.97 10.07
C ILE A 135 -4.93 -1.08 10.47
N SER A 136 -5.31 -0.12 9.61
CA SER A 136 -6.45 0.76 9.88
C SER A 136 -7.79 0.01 9.99
N ILE A 137 -7.98 -1.07 9.23
CA ILE A 137 -9.16 -1.95 9.32
C ILE A 137 -9.15 -2.70 10.65
N LYS A 138 -8.02 -3.32 11.01
CA LYS A 138 -7.87 -4.07 12.27
C LYS A 138 -8.07 -3.18 13.50
N LEU A 139 -7.67 -1.91 13.40
CA LEU A 139 -7.89 -0.88 14.43
C LEU A 139 -9.28 -0.24 14.39
N ARG A 140 -10.20 -0.71 13.52
CA ARG A 140 -11.56 -0.17 13.32
C ARG A 140 -11.58 1.33 12.97
N LYS A 141 -10.50 1.84 12.36
CA LYS A 141 -10.41 3.21 11.85
C LYS A 141 -10.93 3.27 10.41
N LEU A 142 -12.25 3.15 10.26
CA LEU A 142 -12.89 3.03 8.94
C LEU A 142 -12.59 4.20 8.00
N LEU A 143 -12.49 5.43 8.53
CA LEU A 143 -12.17 6.60 7.72
C LEU A 143 -10.72 6.58 7.21
N ASP A 144 -9.77 6.19 8.06
CA ASP A 144 -8.37 6.00 7.66
C ASP A 144 -8.26 4.94 6.57
N SER A 145 -8.95 3.79 6.74
CA SER A 145 -8.97 2.72 5.74
C SER A 145 -9.49 3.20 4.39
N LYS A 146 -10.56 4.00 4.39
CA LYS A 146 -11.09 4.62 3.17
C LYS A 146 -10.05 5.51 2.51
N TYR A 147 -9.37 6.36 3.28
CA TYR A 147 -8.35 7.25 2.73
C TYR A 147 -7.13 6.50 2.20
N TRP A 148 -6.65 5.47 2.90
CA TRP A 148 -5.59 4.61 2.37
C TRP A 148 -6.00 3.90 1.08
N SER A 149 -7.23 3.43 0.99
CA SER A 149 -7.77 2.82 -0.24
C SER A 149 -7.74 3.80 -1.41
N GLU A 150 -8.13 5.05 -1.17
CA GLU A 150 -8.10 6.10 -2.19
C GLU A 150 -6.65 6.48 -2.58
N ILE A 151 -5.71 6.51 -1.62
CA ILE A 151 -4.28 6.74 -1.89
C ILE A 151 -3.70 5.62 -2.75
N ILE A 152 -4.04 4.36 -2.46
CA ILE A 152 -3.59 3.20 -3.26
C ILE A 152 -4.08 3.34 -4.71
N GLN A 153 -5.36 3.62 -4.90
CA GLN A 153 -5.94 3.85 -6.22
C GLN A 153 -5.29 5.04 -6.94
N PHE A 154 -4.93 6.08 -6.21
CA PHE A 154 -4.26 7.25 -6.77
C PHE A 154 -2.82 6.96 -7.20
N VAL A 155 -2.03 6.27 -6.36
CA VAL A 155 -0.67 5.81 -6.69
C VAL A 155 -0.68 4.89 -7.90
N ASP A 156 -1.75 4.12 -8.06
CA ASP A 156 -1.97 3.27 -9.22
C ASP A 156 -2.14 4.06 -10.53
N LEU A 157 -2.52 5.34 -10.48
CA LEU A 157 -2.60 6.21 -11.66
C LEU A 157 -1.25 6.86 -12.04
N LEU A 158 -0.22 6.68 -11.20
CA LEU A 158 1.10 7.26 -11.41
C LEU A 158 2.05 6.27 -12.10
N ASP A 159 2.84 6.81 -13.02
CA ASP A 159 3.93 6.10 -13.67
C ASP A 159 5.12 5.93 -12.71
N GLU A 160 6.02 5.00 -13.00
CA GLU A 160 7.15 4.69 -12.13
C GLU A 160 8.11 5.88 -11.95
N GLU A 161 8.28 6.69 -13.00
CA GLU A 161 9.05 7.94 -12.93
C GLU A 161 8.46 8.93 -11.93
N ASP A 162 7.14 9.05 -11.88
CA ASP A 162 6.45 9.94 -10.93
C ASP A 162 6.61 9.46 -9.49
N LEU A 163 6.69 8.15 -9.29
CA LEU A 163 6.86 7.53 -7.98
C LEU A 163 8.29 7.67 -7.46
N PHE A 164 9.30 7.51 -8.31
CA PHE A 164 10.68 7.34 -7.85
C PHE A 164 11.70 8.37 -8.39
N ASN A 165 11.43 9.06 -9.48
CA ASN A 165 12.40 9.93 -10.19
C ASN A 165 12.09 11.44 -10.16
N GLY A 166 11.04 11.86 -9.44
CA GLY A 166 10.70 13.27 -9.18
C GLY A 166 11.17 13.82 -7.83
#